data_AF-A0A5S9Q7C6-F1
#
_entry.id   AF-A0A5S9Q7C6-F1
#
_cell.length_a   1.000
_cell.length_b   1.000
_cell.length_c   1.000
_cell.angle_alpha   90.00
_cell.angle_beta   90.00
_cell.angle_gamma   90.00
#
_symmetry.space_group_name_H-M   'P 1'
#
loop_
_entity.id
_entity.type
_entity.pdbx_description
1 polymer ?
#
loop_
_entity_poly.entity_id
_entity_poly.type
_entity_poly.pdbx_seq_one_letter_code
_entity_poly.pdbx_strand_id
1 'polypeptide(L)'
;MSDNNVARWMGGSPFWVLVRLVLLSVVVGVILSALGLDPLNILSSLESLVRHLFNFGFDTVERLWRYFLLGAVIVIPLWLITRVAGRGR
;
A
#
# COMPACT_ATOMS: atom_id res chain seq x y z
N MET A 1 14.40 -43.94 -1.08
CA MET A 1 13.89 -43.76 -2.45
C MET A 1 13.29 -42.36 -2.53
N SER A 2 14.12 -41.39 -2.89
CA SER A 2 13.84 -39.95 -2.75
C SER A 2 13.94 -39.25 -4.10
N ASP A 3 13.12 -39.62 -5.08
CA ASP A 3 13.19 -38.99 -6.42
C ASP A 3 11.84 -38.81 -7.13
N ASN A 4 10.70 -38.92 -6.42
CA ASN A 4 9.38 -38.91 -7.08
C ASN A 4 8.49 -37.71 -6.71
N ASN A 5 8.87 -36.93 -5.68
CA ASN A 5 8.08 -35.78 -5.21
C ASN A 5 8.51 -34.45 -5.88
N VAL A 6 9.78 -34.30 -6.24
CA VAL A 6 10.29 -33.11 -6.96
C VAL A 6 9.73 -33.07 -8.39
N ALA A 7 9.64 -34.23 -9.06
CA ALA A 7 9.05 -34.35 -10.38
C ALA A 7 7.54 -34.02 -10.43
N ARG A 8 6.82 -34.17 -9.32
CA ARG A 8 5.38 -33.85 -9.22
C ARG A 8 5.10 -32.39 -8.84
N TRP A 9 6.00 -31.74 -8.08
CA TRP A 9 6.01 -30.28 -7.90
C TRP A 9 6.43 -29.53 -9.17
N MET A 10 7.21 -30.17 -10.04
CA MET A 10 7.48 -29.73 -11.41
C MET A 10 6.39 -30.16 -12.41
N GLY A 11 5.26 -30.71 -11.93
CA GLY A 11 4.09 -31.14 -12.71
C GLY A 11 3.21 -29.99 -13.26
N GLY A 12 3.85 -28.86 -13.50
CA GLY A 12 3.27 -27.63 -14.01
C GLY A 12 4.39 -26.64 -14.19
N SER A 13 5.44 -27.06 -14.93
CA SER A 13 6.57 -26.26 -15.39
C SER A 13 6.68 -24.89 -14.70
N PRO A 14 7.30 -24.80 -13.51
CA PRO A 14 7.67 -23.51 -12.91
C PRO A 14 8.48 -22.66 -13.91
N PHE A 15 9.15 -23.32 -14.85
CA PHE A 15 9.74 -22.72 -16.04
C PHE A 15 8.72 -21.96 -16.92
N TRP A 16 7.52 -22.52 -17.15
CA TRP A 16 6.42 -21.85 -17.85
C TRP A 16 5.90 -20.62 -17.09
N VAL A 17 5.85 -20.67 -15.76
CA VAL A 17 5.49 -19.51 -14.93
C VAL A 17 6.55 -18.43 -15.04
N LEU A 18 7.84 -18.79 -15.00
CA LEU A 18 8.95 -17.87 -15.17
C LEU A 18 8.92 -17.19 -16.55
N VAL A 19 8.73 -17.98 -17.62
CA VAL A 19 8.59 -17.49 -18.99
C VAL A 19 7.38 -16.57 -19.11
N ARG A 20 6.24 -16.92 -18.50
CA ARG A 20 5.04 -16.09 -18.50
C ARG A 20 5.23 -14.80 -17.72
N LEU A 21 5.97 -14.82 -16.60
CA LEU A 21 6.31 -13.62 -15.82
C LEU A 21 7.24 -12.70 -16.60
N VAL A 22 8.27 -13.24 -17.26
CA VAL A 22 9.18 -12.47 -18.12
C VAL A 22 8.40 -11.86 -19.29
N LEU A 23 7.57 -12.64 -19.99
CA LEU A 23 6.72 -12.15 -21.06
C LEU A 23 5.74 -11.07 -20.59
N LEU A 24 5.06 -11.28 -19.45
CA LEU A 24 4.16 -10.29 -18.88
C LEU A 24 4.91 -9.00 -18.50
N SER A 25 6.11 -9.10 -17.94
CA SER A 25 6.96 -7.95 -17.61
C SER A 25 7.32 -7.15 -18.86
N VAL A 26 7.69 -7.83 -19.96
CA VAL A 26 7.99 -7.19 -21.24
C VAL A 26 6.74 -6.54 -21.84
N VAL A 27 5.59 -7.23 -21.83
CA VAL A 27 4.33 -6.69 -22.34
C VAL A 27 3.88 -5.46 -21.54
N VAL A 28 3.93 -5.52 -20.21
CA VAL A 28 3.61 -4.39 -19.33
C VAL A 28 4.59 -3.24 -19.56
N GLY A 29 5.89 -3.53 -19.74
CA GLY A 29 6.90 -2.52 -20.09
C GLY A 29 6.64 -1.84 -21.44
N VAL A 30 6.23 -2.60 -22.46
CA VAL A 30 5.87 -2.07 -23.78
C VAL A 30 4.58 -1.25 -23.72
N ILE A 31 3.58 -1.68 -22.96
CA ILE A 31 2.34 -0.89 -22.75
C ILE A 31 2.68 0.43 -22.05
N LEU A 32 3.53 0.40 -21.02
CA LEU A 32 3.95 1.61 -20.29
C LEU A 32 4.72 2.57 -21.23
N SER A 33 5.66 2.03 -22.02
CA SER A 33 6.41 2.80 -23.03
C SER A 33 5.50 3.34 -24.14
N ALA A 34 4.51 2.57 -24.61
CA ALA A 34 3.54 2.98 -25.62
C ALA A 34 2.58 4.07 -25.11
N LEU A 35 2.32 4.11 -23.79
CA LEU A 35 1.61 5.20 -23.12
C LEU A 35 2.50 6.43 -22.87
N GLY A 36 3.77 6.41 -23.30
CA GLY A 36 4.74 7.50 -23.16
C GLY A 36 5.40 7.59 -21.78
N LEU A 37 5.28 6.53 -20.97
CA LEU A 37 5.79 6.46 -19.61
C LEU A 37 7.09 5.65 -19.57
N ASP A 38 8.23 6.35 -19.70
CA ASP A 38 9.56 5.75 -19.59
C ASP A 38 9.81 5.17 -18.17
N PRO A 39 10.03 3.85 -18.02
CA PRO A 39 10.06 3.16 -16.73
C PRO A 39 11.15 3.66 -15.77
N LEU A 40 12.29 4.14 -16.29
CA LEU A 40 13.37 4.71 -15.48
C LEU A 40 13.02 6.09 -14.90
N ASN A 41 12.14 6.83 -15.56
CA ASN A 41 11.75 8.18 -15.16
C ASN A 41 10.49 8.18 -14.28
N ILE A 42 9.64 7.15 -14.37
CA ILE A 42 8.45 6.99 -13.51
C ILE A 42 8.86 6.65 -12.08
N LEU A 43 9.84 5.77 -11.86
CA LEU A 43 10.27 5.42 -10.50
C LEU A 43 10.88 6.63 -9.78
N SER A 44 11.72 7.41 -10.47
CA SER A 44 12.31 8.64 -9.91
C SER A 44 11.28 9.73 -9.70
N SER A 45 10.30 9.86 -10.60
CA SER A 45 9.18 10.80 -10.44
C SER A 45 8.29 10.40 -9.26
N LEU A 46 7.96 9.12 -9.10
CA LEU A 46 7.14 8.62 -8.00
C LEU A 46 7.87 8.76 -6.66
N GLU A 47 9.17 8.50 -6.61
CA GLU A 47 9.99 8.76 -5.42
C GLU A 47 9.99 10.26 -5.07
N SER A 48 10.15 11.13 -6.07
CA SER A 48 10.10 12.58 -5.87
C SER A 48 8.71 13.05 -5.42
N LEU A 49 7.62 12.49 -5.97
CA LEU A 49 6.26 12.79 -5.55
C LEU A 49 5.96 12.26 -4.15
N VAL A 50 6.43 11.05 -3.80
CA VAL A 50 6.30 10.48 -2.46
C VAL A 50 7.08 11.33 -1.46
N ARG A 51 8.31 11.75 -1.79
CA ARG A 51 9.14 12.57 -0.90
C ARG A 51 8.55 13.97 -0.69
N HIS A 52 8.01 14.59 -1.74
CA HIS A 52 7.26 15.85 -1.61
C HIS A 52 5.96 15.65 -0.83
N LEU A 53 5.17 14.62 -1.14
CA LEU A 53 3.93 14.30 -0.45
C LEU A 53 4.15 13.96 1.02
N PHE A 54 5.27 13.33 1.38
CA PHE A 54 5.60 13.04 2.78
C PHE A 54 5.95 14.32 3.55
N ASN A 55 6.74 15.22 2.96
CA ASN A 55 7.10 16.50 3.57
C ASN A 55 5.89 17.44 3.70
N PHE A 56 5.05 17.55 2.67
CA PHE A 56 3.79 18.33 2.73
C PHE A 56 2.71 17.64 3.56
N GLY A 57 2.67 16.31 3.52
CA GLY A 57 1.74 15.48 4.26
C GLY A 57 1.98 15.57 5.75
N PHE A 58 3.23 15.59 6.21
CA PHE A 58 3.54 15.76 7.64
C PHE A 58 2.99 17.08 8.21
N ASP A 59 3.13 18.22 7.52
CA ASP A 59 2.58 19.52 7.98
C ASP A 59 1.03 19.50 8.03
N THR A 60 0.41 18.87 7.02
CA THR A 60 -1.06 18.74 6.97
C THR A 60 -1.57 17.77 8.03
N VAL A 61 -0.86 16.65 8.26
CA VAL A 61 -1.15 15.66 9.28
C VAL A 61 -1.03 16.27 10.66
N GLU A 62 -0.04 17.12 10.93
CA GLU A 62 0.09 17.81 12.23
C GLU A 62 -1.13 18.72 12.52
N ARG A 63 -1.57 19.49 11.52
CA ARG A 63 -2.78 20.32 11.65
C ARG A 63 -4.03 19.47 11.91
N LEU A 64 -4.22 18.40 11.11
CA LEU A 64 -5.33 17.46 11.30
C LEU A 64 -5.28 16.79 12.67
N TRP A 65 -4.08 16.42 13.14
CA TRP A 65 -3.87 15.83 14.45
C TRP A 65 -4.28 16.78 15.58
N ARG A 66 -3.95 18.07 15.45
CA ARG A 66 -4.36 19.10 16.41
C ARG A 66 -5.88 19.30 16.43
N TYR A 67 -6.55 19.30 15.28
CA TYR A 67 -8.02 19.34 15.22
C TYR A 67 -8.67 18.07 15.77
N PHE A 68 -8.09 16.90 15.50
CA PHE A 68 -8.53 15.63 16.06
C PHE A 68 -8.42 15.60 17.58
N LEU A 69 -7.29 16.08 18.14
CA LEU A 69 -7.10 16.21 19.58
C LEU A 69 -8.10 17.19 20.21
N LEU A 70 -8.39 18.33 19.55
CA LEU A 70 -9.42 19.27 19.99
C LEU A 70 -10.81 18.63 20.03
N GLY A 71 -11.16 17.85 19.00
CA GLY A 71 -12.39 17.07 18.98
C GLY A 71 -12.41 16.00 20.08
N ALA A 72 -11.31 15.28 20.26
CA ALA A 72 -11.17 14.25 21.29
C ALA A 72 -11.34 14.84 22.70
N VAL A 73 -10.80 16.03 22.97
CA VAL A 73 -11.01 16.77 24.23
C VAL A 73 -12.48 16.98 24.55
N ILE A 74 -13.34 17.13 23.54
CA ILE A 74 -14.79 17.32 23.73
C ILE A 74 -15.50 15.95 23.80
N VAL A 75 -15.16 15.02 22.91
CA VAL A 75 -15.86 13.73 22.79
C VAL A 75 -15.58 12.82 23.99
N ILE A 76 -14.35 12.78 24.51
CA ILE A 76 -13.97 11.93 25.65
C ILE A 76 -14.82 12.21 26.90
N PRO A 77 -14.94 13.47 27.39
CA PRO A 77 -15.77 13.75 28.56
C PRO A 77 -17.26 13.52 28.29
N LEU A 78 -17.75 13.84 27.09
CA LEU A 78 -19.15 13.62 26.71
C LEU A 78 -19.50 12.12 26.71
N TRP A 79 -18.58 11.30 26.18
CA TRP A 79 -18.68 9.85 26.23
C TRP A 79 -18.63 9.34 27.67
N LEU A 80 -17.73 9.86 28.51
CA LEU A 80 -17.62 9.44 29.91
C LEU A 80 -18.90 9.74 30.69
N ILE A 81 -19.46 10.93 30.54
CA ILE A 81 -20.72 11.34 31.20
C ILE A 81 -21.87 10.44 30.77
N THR A 82 -22.06 10.25 29.45
CA THR A 82 -23.17 9.42 28.93
C THR A 82 -22.98 7.95 29.30
N ARG A 83 -21.74 7.46 29.33
CA ARG A 83 -21.41 6.08 29.71
C ARG A 83 -21.65 5.80 31.19
N VAL A 84 -21.33 6.75 32.07
CA VAL A 84 -21.58 6.62 33.51
C VAL A 84 -23.07 6.80 33.81
N ALA A 85 -23.73 7.79 33.20
CA ALA A 85 -25.17 8.01 33.35
C ALA A 85 -26.00 6.83 32.83
N GLY A 86 -25.58 6.18 31.74
CA GLY A 86 -26.25 5.02 31.17
C GLY A 86 -26.03 3.71 31.92
N ARG A 87 -25.05 3.63 32.83
CA ARG A 87 -24.82 2.44 33.69
C ARG A 87 -25.56 2.50 35.02
N GLY A 88 -26.19 3.62 35.36
CA GLY A 88 -26.91 3.82 36.62
C GLY A 88 -28.41 3.51 36.58
N ARG A 89 -28.91 2.87 35.53
CA ARG A 89 -30.29 2.39 35.37
C ARG A 89 -30.26 0.94 34.90
#